data_AF-A0AAU9IP13-F1
#
_entry.id   AF-A0AAU9IP13-F1
#
_cell.length_a   1.000
_cell.length_b   1.000
_cell.length_c   1.000
_cell.angle_alpha   90.00
_cell.angle_beta   90.00
_cell.angle_gamma   90.00
#
_symmetry.space_group_name_H-M   'P 1'
#
loop_
_entity.id
_entity.type
_entity.pdbx_description
1 polymer ?
#
loop_
_entity_poly.entity_id
_entity_poly.type
_entity_poly.pdbx_seq_one_letter_code
_entity_poly.pdbx_strand_id
1 'polypeptide(L)'
;MEFHYKSSNQIQSKIRPSFDLKAKKNMAKSYDYSIIKPAFNKEIQITGQTIFLVSGILMEVIVVINIIWSCVSTFDCSIFWPTVSYLACFRGHDRLFNFTMAFYAFITGLFFITAHVHFFKIYTPRLKLFYTLLSAGIVLAFPFISMIDEGNSSHVVPLEKIHYWIMIGFICGVLAWIYMSLLCINAISIPKENLIWKDFLLKYLAIGFAILLVNLYEYKYAYTEQANWFTNQNVEAACEWMVISMTVFLPFIYSLVFPSVRLRVKVG
;
A
#
# COMPACT_ATOMS: atom_id res chain seq x y z
N MET A 1 37.74 47.94 25.95
CA MET A 1 38.00 46.54 26.34
C MET A 1 37.54 45.68 25.19
N GLU A 2 38.49 45.33 24.32
CA GLU A 2 38.29 44.48 23.16
C GLU A 2 38.39 43.02 23.59
N PHE A 3 37.32 42.25 23.43
CA PHE A 3 37.36 40.81 23.62
C PHE A 3 37.50 40.11 22.27
N HIS A 4 38.72 39.66 21.99
CA HIS A 4 39.03 38.69 20.96
C HIS A 4 38.34 37.35 21.26
N TYR A 5 37.36 36.95 20.45
CA TYR A 5 36.84 35.58 20.46
C TYR A 5 37.72 34.71 19.55
N LYS A 6 38.62 33.93 20.18
CA LYS A 6 39.41 32.88 19.53
C LYS A 6 38.56 31.62 19.37
N SER A 7 38.55 31.06 18.17
CA SER A 7 37.83 29.83 17.83
C SER A 7 38.33 28.62 18.63
N SER A 8 37.44 27.95 19.37
CA SER A 8 37.69 26.61 19.90
C SER A 8 37.15 25.57 18.91
N ASN A 9 37.97 25.27 17.92
CA ASN A 9 37.81 24.15 17.00
C ASN A 9 38.80 23.04 17.43
N GLN A 10 38.66 22.56 18.66
CA GLN A 10 39.40 21.39 19.16
C GLN A 10 38.55 20.72 20.24
N ILE A 11 37.65 19.82 19.84
CA ILE A 11 37.27 18.54 20.48
C ILE A 11 36.34 17.85 19.47
N GLN A 12 36.91 17.38 18.36
CA GLN A 12 36.30 16.36 17.48
C GLN A 12 37.41 15.44 16.99
N SER A 13 38.01 14.68 17.91
CA SER A 13 38.93 13.61 17.52
C SER A 13 39.06 12.56 18.61
N LYS A 14 38.08 11.67 18.71
CA LYS A 14 38.29 10.25 19.00
C LYS A 14 36.97 9.52 18.87
N ILE A 15 37.05 8.27 18.43
CA ILE A 15 35.94 7.37 18.06
C ILE A 15 35.46 7.59 16.61
N ARG A 16 36.35 7.34 15.64
CA ARG A 16 35.95 6.71 14.37
C ARG A 16 36.06 5.19 14.56
N PRO A 17 35.00 4.40 14.40
CA PRO A 17 35.18 2.99 14.10
C PRO A 17 35.78 2.88 12.71
N SER A 18 36.97 2.29 12.62
CA SER A 18 37.62 1.89 11.37
C SER A 18 36.83 0.74 10.73
N PHE A 19 35.72 1.06 10.07
CA PHE A 19 35.07 0.15 9.15
C PHE A 19 35.85 0.13 7.82
N ASP A 20 36.79 -0.81 7.82
CA ASP A 20 37.40 -1.53 6.71
C ASP A 20 37.05 -1.04 5.29
N LEU A 21 37.91 -0.13 4.78
CA LEU A 21 37.92 0.34 3.40
C LEU A 21 38.35 -0.75 2.39
N LYS A 22 38.68 -1.98 2.80
CA LYS A 22 38.97 -3.08 1.87
C LYS A 22 37.72 -3.75 1.28
N ALA A 23 36.54 -3.61 1.91
CA ALA A 23 35.30 -4.20 1.37
C ALA A 23 34.73 -3.43 0.16
N LYS A 24 35.06 -2.14 -0.01
CA LYS A 24 34.59 -1.32 -1.14
C LYS A 24 35.33 -1.55 -2.45
N LYS A 25 36.52 -2.16 -2.43
CA LYS A 25 37.34 -2.35 -3.64
C LYS A 25 37.04 -3.66 -4.40
N ASN A 26 36.31 -4.60 -3.78
CA ASN A 26 35.94 -5.88 -4.39
C ASN A 26 34.50 -5.93 -4.92
N MET A 27 33.71 -4.85 -4.82
CA MET A 27 32.35 -4.77 -5.40
C MET A 27 32.25 -3.93 -6.68
N ALA A 28 33.37 -3.43 -7.20
CA ALA A 28 33.43 -2.62 -8.43
C ALA A 28 34.05 -3.39 -9.61
N LYS A 29 34.02 -4.73 -9.59
CA LYS A 29 34.43 -5.55 -10.73
C LYS A 29 33.26 -6.31 -11.32
N SER A 30 33.16 -6.18 -12.64
CA SER A 30 32.36 -6.98 -13.58
C SER A 30 30.87 -6.73 -13.53
N TYR A 31 30.38 -5.93 -14.49
CA TYR A 31 29.45 -6.42 -15.52
C TYR A 31 29.60 -5.56 -16.79
N ASP A 32 30.64 -5.84 -17.57
CA ASP A 32 30.70 -5.43 -18.97
C ASP A 32 30.07 -6.58 -19.78
N TYR A 33 28.79 -6.44 -20.12
CA TYR A 33 28.11 -7.31 -21.08
C TYR A 33 28.05 -6.61 -22.42
N SER A 34 29.18 -6.55 -23.08
CA SER A 34 29.26 -6.15 -24.48
C SER A 34 29.35 -7.40 -25.37
N ILE A 35 28.47 -7.39 -26.38
CA ILE A 35 28.56 -8.09 -27.68
C ILE A 35 28.21 -9.58 -27.72
N ILE A 36 26.91 -9.88 -27.83
CA ILE A 36 26.36 -10.69 -28.93
C ILE A 36 25.02 -10.05 -29.33
N LYS A 37 24.94 -9.46 -30.52
CA LYS A 37 23.67 -9.01 -31.15
C LYS A 37 23.11 -10.15 -32.00
N PRO A 38 22.04 -10.85 -31.58
CA PRO A 38 21.08 -11.37 -32.52
C PRO A 38 20.09 -10.26 -32.88
N ALA A 39 20.01 -9.97 -34.17
CA ALA A 39 18.96 -9.15 -34.76
C ALA A 39 17.59 -9.82 -34.53
N PHE A 40 16.55 -9.00 -34.36
CA PHE A 40 15.16 -9.38 -34.06
C PHE A 40 14.91 -9.99 -32.68
N ASN A 41 14.75 -9.11 -31.68
CA ASN A 41 13.92 -9.41 -30.51
C ASN A 41 13.10 -8.15 -30.19
N LYS A 42 11.77 -8.23 -30.29
CA LYS A 42 10.90 -7.27 -29.60
C LYS A 42 11.06 -7.53 -28.11
N GLU A 43 11.95 -6.80 -27.45
CA GLU A 43 12.10 -6.86 -26.00
C GLU A 43 10.92 -6.12 -25.36
N ILE A 44 9.93 -6.86 -24.85
CA ILE A 44 8.89 -6.28 -24.00
C ILE A 44 9.48 -6.12 -22.60
N GLN A 45 9.89 -4.90 -22.26
CA GLN A 45 10.37 -4.58 -20.93
C GLN A 45 9.18 -4.30 -20.00
N ILE A 46 8.67 -5.33 -19.32
CA ILE A 46 7.66 -5.15 -18.27
C ILE A 46 8.40 -4.83 -16.96
N THR A 47 8.22 -3.62 -16.45
CA THR A 47 8.66 -3.25 -15.10
C THR A 47 7.56 -3.57 -14.09
N GLY A 48 7.93 -3.97 -12.87
CA GLY A 48 6.95 -4.22 -11.80
C GLY A 48 6.05 -3.01 -11.53
N GLN A 49 6.57 -1.80 -11.72
CA GLN A 49 5.82 -0.54 -11.62
C GLN A 49 4.62 -0.49 -12.57
N THR A 50 4.79 -0.88 -13.84
CA THR A 50 3.69 -0.90 -14.82
C THR A 50 2.62 -1.93 -14.43
N ILE A 51 3.03 -3.09 -13.91
CA ILE A 51 2.09 -4.12 -13.44
C ILE A 51 1.24 -3.57 -12.29
N PHE A 52 1.87 -2.95 -11.29
CA PHE A 52 1.14 -2.37 -10.15
C PHE A 52 0.24 -1.20 -10.55
N LEU A 53 0.68 -0.36 -11.50
CA LEU A 53 -0.14 0.74 -12.03
C LEU A 53 -1.40 0.23 -12.72
N VAL A 54 -1.24 -0.67 -13.69
CA VAL A 54 -2.35 -1.23 -14.48
C VAL A 54 -3.31 -1.97 -13.55
N SER A 55 -2.78 -2.72 -12.58
CA SER A 55 -3.60 -3.42 -11.60
C SER A 55 -4.37 -2.46 -10.69
N GLY A 56 -3.74 -1.37 -10.23
CA GLY A 56 -4.41 -0.33 -9.44
C GLY A 56 -5.53 0.36 -10.22
N ILE A 57 -5.28 0.75 -11.47
CA ILE A 57 -6.32 1.34 -12.34
C ILE A 57 -7.47 0.36 -12.56
N LEU A 58 -7.17 -0.91 -12.86
CA LEU A 58 -8.19 -1.93 -13.06
C LEU A 58 -9.04 -2.12 -11.81
N MET A 59 -8.42 -2.16 -10.63
CA MET A 59 -9.12 -2.29 -9.35
C MET A 59 -10.06 -1.13 -9.08
N GLU A 60 -9.64 0.11 -9.32
CA GLU A 60 -10.49 1.28 -9.15
C GLU A 60 -11.66 1.30 -10.12
N VAL A 61 -11.42 0.92 -11.38
CA VAL A 61 -12.50 0.79 -12.36
C VAL A 61 -13.52 -0.23 -11.87
N ILE A 62 -13.09 -1.36 -11.33
CA ILE A 62 -14.01 -2.37 -10.78
C ILE A 62 -14.76 -1.84 -9.54
N VAL A 63 -14.09 -1.12 -8.64
CA VAL A 63 -14.72 -0.46 -7.48
C VAL A 63 -15.81 0.53 -7.94
N VAL A 64 -15.49 1.40 -8.89
CA VAL A 64 -16.46 2.37 -9.44
C VAL A 64 -17.63 1.67 -10.13
N ILE A 65 -17.37 0.60 -10.90
CA ILE A 65 -18.43 -0.20 -11.51
C ILE A 65 -19.35 -0.81 -10.43
N ASN A 66 -18.79 -1.32 -9.33
CA ASN A 66 -19.59 -1.86 -8.22
C ASN A 66 -20.48 -0.79 -7.58
N ILE A 67 -19.95 0.42 -7.34
CA ILE A 67 -20.73 1.53 -6.79
C ILE A 67 -21.87 1.91 -7.76
N ILE A 68 -21.56 2.13 -9.04
CA ILE A 68 -22.55 2.50 -10.06
C ILE A 68 -23.62 1.41 -10.17
N TRP A 69 -23.22 0.14 -10.25
CA TRP A 69 -24.15 -0.96 -10.32
C TRP A 69 -25.07 -0.97 -9.10
N SER A 70 -24.53 -0.84 -7.90
CA SER A 70 -25.30 -0.78 -6.66
C SER A 70 -26.32 0.36 -6.65
N CYS A 71 -25.92 1.54 -7.16
CA CYS A 71 -26.80 2.71 -7.30
C CYS A 71 -27.90 2.54 -8.37
N VAL A 72 -27.66 1.75 -9.41
CA VAL A 72 -28.66 1.52 -10.47
C VAL A 72 -29.62 0.40 -10.10
N SER A 73 -29.15 -0.62 -9.39
CA SER A 73 -29.94 -1.83 -9.12
C SER A 73 -30.61 -1.85 -7.76
N THR A 74 -30.00 -1.23 -6.73
CA THR A 74 -30.31 -1.55 -5.33
C THR A 74 -30.59 -0.31 -4.48
N PHE A 75 -29.84 0.78 -4.65
CA PHE A 75 -29.92 1.96 -3.78
C PHE A 75 -30.23 3.23 -4.55
N ASP A 76 -31.04 4.12 -3.97
CA ASP A 76 -31.19 5.48 -4.47
C ASP A 76 -29.99 6.34 -4.01
N CYS A 77 -28.94 6.33 -4.82
CA CYS A 77 -27.72 7.11 -4.54
C CYS A 77 -27.88 8.63 -4.70
N SER A 78 -29.07 9.13 -5.06
CA SER A 78 -29.38 10.55 -4.90
C SER A 78 -29.63 10.93 -3.42
N ILE A 79 -29.97 9.93 -2.59
CA ILE A 79 -30.27 10.08 -1.17
C ILE A 79 -29.10 9.56 -0.32
N PHE A 80 -28.63 8.34 -0.60
CA PHE A 80 -27.60 7.68 0.20
C PHE A 80 -26.62 6.86 -0.63
N TRP A 81 -25.32 7.06 -0.41
CA TRP A 81 -24.25 6.26 -1.02
C TRP A 81 -23.91 5.05 -0.16
N PRO A 82 -23.91 3.83 -0.71
CA PRO A 82 -23.67 2.65 0.10
C PRO A 82 -22.20 2.56 0.54
N THR A 83 -21.99 2.26 1.82
CA THR A 83 -20.69 1.85 2.39
C THR A 83 -20.35 0.44 1.93
N VAL A 84 -19.06 0.06 1.92
CA VAL A 84 -18.64 -1.32 1.58
C VAL A 84 -19.25 -2.32 2.54
N SER A 85 -19.25 -1.97 3.83
CA SER A 85 -19.85 -2.82 4.87
C SER A 85 -21.37 -2.97 4.71
N TYR A 86 -22.05 -1.99 4.11
CA TYR A 86 -23.48 -2.07 3.82
C TYR A 86 -23.78 -2.80 2.51
N LEU A 87 -22.97 -2.61 1.46
CA LEU A 87 -23.05 -3.41 0.24
C LEU A 87 -22.94 -4.91 0.54
N ALA A 88 -22.13 -5.24 1.55
CA ALA A 88 -21.93 -6.60 2.00
C ALA A 88 -23.17 -7.30 2.58
N CYS A 89 -24.28 -6.57 2.74
CA CYS A 89 -25.56 -7.14 3.18
C CYS A 89 -26.46 -7.58 2.01
N PHE A 90 -26.12 -7.24 0.76
CA PHE A 90 -27.03 -7.39 -0.39
C PHE A 90 -26.54 -8.43 -1.40
N ARG A 91 -27.27 -9.55 -1.44
CA ARG A 91 -27.02 -10.70 -2.29
C ARG A 91 -26.96 -10.31 -3.78
N GLY A 92 -25.82 -10.57 -4.44
CA GLY A 92 -25.65 -10.38 -5.89
C GLY A 92 -24.48 -9.48 -6.30
N HIS A 93 -24.00 -8.60 -5.42
CA HIS A 93 -22.74 -7.86 -5.62
C HIS A 93 -21.51 -8.67 -5.21
N ASP A 94 -21.73 -9.74 -4.45
CA ASP A 94 -20.73 -10.60 -3.82
C ASP A 94 -19.75 -11.21 -4.85
N ARG A 95 -20.19 -11.60 -6.04
CA ARG A 95 -19.31 -12.29 -7.01
C ARG A 95 -18.22 -11.37 -7.56
N LEU A 96 -18.59 -10.16 -7.96
CA LEU A 96 -17.63 -9.20 -8.50
C LEU A 96 -16.74 -8.68 -7.38
N PHE A 97 -17.28 -8.44 -6.19
CA PHE A 97 -16.51 -8.08 -5.01
C PHE A 97 -15.50 -9.17 -4.61
N ASN A 98 -15.91 -10.44 -4.53
CA ASN A 98 -15.04 -11.58 -4.22
C ASN A 98 -13.90 -11.73 -5.23
N PHE A 99 -14.21 -11.59 -6.53
CA PHE A 99 -13.18 -11.60 -7.57
C PHE A 99 -12.19 -10.44 -7.40
N THR A 100 -12.70 -9.24 -7.09
CA THR A 100 -11.90 -8.02 -6.86
C THR A 100 -10.96 -8.20 -5.68
N MET A 101 -11.47 -8.71 -4.55
CA MET A 101 -10.69 -8.98 -3.34
C MET A 101 -9.62 -10.04 -3.58
N ALA A 102 -9.94 -11.12 -4.30
CA ALA A 102 -8.98 -12.18 -4.63
C ALA A 102 -7.87 -11.67 -5.59
N PHE A 103 -8.24 -10.90 -6.62
CA PHE A 103 -7.28 -10.28 -7.52
C PHE A 103 -6.35 -9.33 -6.76
N TYR A 104 -6.90 -8.49 -5.89
CA TYR A 104 -6.11 -7.56 -5.11
C TYR A 104 -5.21 -8.25 -4.08
N ALA A 105 -5.66 -9.34 -3.46
CA ALA A 105 -4.82 -10.19 -2.61
C ALA A 105 -3.61 -10.72 -3.37
N PHE A 106 -3.82 -11.20 -4.60
CA PHE A 106 -2.76 -11.70 -5.46
C PHE A 106 -1.74 -10.60 -5.80
N ILE A 107 -2.20 -9.44 -6.28
CA ILE A 107 -1.32 -8.31 -6.63
C ILE A 107 -0.55 -7.80 -5.41
N THR A 108 -1.21 -7.68 -4.27
CA THR A 108 -0.59 -7.26 -3.01
C THR A 108 0.43 -8.29 -2.51
N GLY A 109 0.16 -9.58 -2.70
CA GLY A 109 1.11 -10.67 -2.43
C GLY A 109 2.37 -10.55 -3.30
N LEU A 110 2.22 -10.35 -4.61
CA LEU A 110 3.35 -10.11 -5.51
C LEU A 110 4.16 -8.87 -5.10
N PHE A 111 3.48 -7.81 -4.69
CA PHE A 111 4.11 -6.61 -4.16
C PHE A 111 4.95 -6.90 -2.91
N PHE A 112 4.39 -7.58 -1.90
CA PHE A 112 5.11 -7.91 -0.68
C PHE A 112 6.29 -8.84 -0.90
N ILE A 113 6.17 -9.82 -1.80
CA ILE A 113 7.29 -10.70 -2.19
C ILE A 113 8.40 -9.86 -2.83
N THR A 114 8.05 -8.99 -3.78
CA THR A 114 9.00 -8.13 -4.47
C THR A 114 9.74 -7.22 -3.48
N ALA A 115 8.99 -6.57 -2.58
CA ALA A 115 9.58 -5.73 -1.55
C ALA A 115 10.46 -6.52 -0.57
N HIS A 116 10.04 -7.73 -0.15
CA HIS A 116 10.85 -8.60 0.70
C HIS A 116 12.20 -8.92 0.06
N VAL A 117 12.24 -9.21 -1.24
CA VAL A 117 13.49 -9.48 -1.96
C VAL A 117 14.45 -8.28 -1.87
N HIS A 118 13.93 -7.05 -1.97
CA HIS A 118 14.75 -5.84 -1.84
C HIS A 118 15.30 -5.63 -0.43
N PHE A 119 14.54 -5.96 0.60
CA PHE A 119 14.94 -5.72 1.99
C PHE A 119 15.56 -6.92 2.71
N PHE A 120 15.60 -8.09 2.07
CA PHE A 120 16.02 -9.33 2.71
C PHE A 120 17.41 -9.25 3.35
N LYS A 121 18.33 -8.47 2.78
CA LYS A 121 19.70 -8.32 3.33
C LYS A 121 19.81 -7.28 4.45
N ILE A 122 18.78 -6.46 4.62
CA ILE A 122 18.77 -5.32 5.55
C ILE A 122 18.05 -5.70 6.85
N TYR A 123 17.00 -6.52 6.74
CA TYR A 123 16.22 -6.94 7.90
C TYR A 123 16.98 -7.92 8.80
N THR A 124 16.88 -7.68 10.11
CA THR A 124 17.24 -8.68 11.12
C THR A 124 16.30 -9.89 11.02
N PRO A 125 16.69 -11.08 11.48
CA PRO A 125 15.82 -12.27 11.41
C PRO A 125 14.44 -12.07 12.04
N ARG A 126 14.36 -11.31 13.16
CA ARG A 126 13.09 -10.98 13.81
C ARG A 126 12.21 -10.08 12.94
N LEU A 127 12.80 -9.06 12.30
CA LEU A 127 12.06 -8.19 11.38
C LEU A 127 11.58 -8.97 10.16
N LYS A 128 12.39 -9.88 9.60
CA LYS A 128 11.96 -10.75 8.49
C LYS A 128 10.73 -11.55 8.86
N LEU A 129 10.74 -12.23 10.01
CA LEU A 129 9.60 -13.01 10.48
C LEU A 129 8.37 -12.11 10.65
N PHE A 130 8.52 -10.96 11.30
CA PHE A 130 7.44 -10.01 11.50
C PHE A 130 6.83 -9.52 10.18
N TYR A 131 7.65 -9.07 9.23
CA TYR A 131 7.16 -8.60 7.93
C TYR A 131 6.50 -9.72 7.12
N THR A 132 7.04 -10.94 7.15
CA THR A 132 6.41 -12.09 6.50
C THR A 132 5.04 -12.40 7.09
N LEU A 133 4.94 -12.44 8.42
CA LEU A 133 3.66 -12.71 9.10
C LEU A 133 2.64 -11.60 8.86
N LEU A 134 3.07 -10.34 8.92
CA LEU A 134 2.21 -9.20 8.65
C LEU A 134 1.72 -9.20 7.19
N SER A 135 2.63 -9.41 6.23
CA SER A 135 2.27 -9.52 4.81
C SER A 135 1.31 -10.68 4.55
N ALA A 136 1.55 -11.85 5.14
CA ALA A 136 0.66 -13.00 5.01
C ALA A 136 -0.72 -12.72 5.61
N GLY A 137 -0.78 -12.11 6.80
CA GLY A 137 -2.03 -11.70 7.43
C GLY A 137 -2.83 -10.73 6.59
N ILE A 138 -2.17 -9.71 6.00
CA ILE A 138 -2.79 -8.75 5.10
C ILE A 138 -3.36 -9.45 3.84
N VAL A 139 -2.58 -10.32 3.20
CA VAL A 139 -3.01 -11.03 1.98
C VAL A 139 -4.17 -11.98 2.27
N LEU A 140 -4.14 -12.68 3.41
CA LEU A 140 -5.21 -13.60 3.82
C LEU A 140 -6.47 -12.87 4.33
N ALA A 141 -6.35 -11.61 4.76
CA ALA A 141 -7.50 -10.83 5.19
C ALA A 141 -8.48 -10.56 4.04
N PHE A 142 -8.01 -10.34 2.81
CA PHE A 142 -8.90 -10.06 1.65
C PHE A 142 -9.90 -11.18 1.34
N PRO A 143 -9.50 -12.45 1.14
CA PRO A 143 -10.46 -13.52 0.93
C PRO A 143 -11.33 -13.73 2.18
N PHE A 144 -10.81 -13.46 3.37
CA PHE A 144 -11.60 -13.57 4.60
C PHE A 144 -12.70 -12.51 4.70
N ILE A 145 -12.42 -11.27 4.31
CA ILE A 145 -13.41 -10.18 4.20
C ILE A 145 -14.51 -10.59 3.23
N SER A 146 -14.14 -11.10 2.06
CA SER A 146 -15.03 -11.63 1.03
C SER A 146 -15.90 -12.80 1.54
N MET A 147 -15.37 -13.69 2.37
CA MET A 147 -16.15 -14.78 2.98
C MET A 147 -17.14 -14.28 4.04
N ILE A 148 -16.73 -13.28 4.83
CA ILE A 148 -17.59 -12.68 5.85
C ILE A 148 -18.74 -11.93 5.20
N ASP A 149 -18.46 -11.22 4.12
CA ASP A 149 -19.44 -10.54 3.28
C ASP A 149 -20.53 -11.52 2.81
N GLU A 150 -20.14 -12.61 2.12
CA GLU A 150 -21.09 -13.66 1.71
C GLU A 150 -21.89 -14.23 2.91
N GLY A 151 -21.23 -14.42 4.06
CA GLY A 151 -21.85 -14.91 5.28
C GLY A 151 -22.85 -13.93 5.91
N ASN A 152 -22.64 -12.62 5.76
CA ASN A 152 -23.48 -11.55 6.32
C ASN A 152 -24.85 -11.48 5.63
N SER A 153 -24.94 -11.96 4.38
CA SER A 153 -26.22 -12.15 3.68
C SER A 153 -27.15 -13.17 4.36
N SER A 154 -26.62 -14.01 5.27
CA SER A 154 -27.43 -14.89 6.12
C SER A 154 -27.86 -14.12 7.37
N HIS A 155 -29.13 -13.73 7.46
CA HIS A 155 -29.74 -12.91 8.53
C HIS A 155 -29.56 -13.40 9.99
N VAL A 156 -28.78 -14.45 10.23
CA VAL A 156 -28.60 -15.12 11.51
C VAL A 156 -27.47 -14.50 12.34
N VAL A 157 -26.47 -13.86 11.72
CA VAL A 157 -25.32 -13.29 12.43
C VAL A 157 -25.05 -11.87 11.94
N PRO A 158 -25.07 -10.84 12.81
CA PRO A 158 -24.77 -9.46 12.42
C PRO A 158 -23.27 -9.28 12.22
N LEU A 159 -22.76 -9.75 11.08
CA LEU A 159 -21.33 -9.74 10.75
C LEU A 159 -20.83 -8.37 10.27
N GLU A 160 -21.72 -7.43 9.98
CA GLU A 160 -21.39 -6.06 9.55
C GLU A 160 -20.35 -5.37 10.45
N LYS A 161 -20.53 -5.41 11.78
CA LYS A 161 -19.58 -4.82 12.73
C LYS A 161 -18.21 -5.50 12.66
N ILE A 162 -18.19 -6.81 12.49
CA ILE A 162 -16.97 -7.60 12.39
C ILE A 162 -16.25 -7.28 11.08
N HIS A 163 -17.01 -7.22 9.97
CA HIS A 163 -16.53 -6.82 8.65
C HIS A 163 -15.85 -5.45 8.70
N TYR A 164 -16.51 -4.45 9.30
CA TYR A 164 -15.95 -3.11 9.47
C TYR A 164 -14.61 -3.11 10.22
N TRP A 165 -14.54 -3.78 11.38
CA TRP A 165 -13.29 -3.83 12.15
C TRP A 165 -12.16 -4.58 11.44
N ILE A 166 -12.49 -5.61 10.65
CA ILE A 166 -11.50 -6.32 9.84
C ILE A 166 -10.97 -5.42 8.72
N MET A 167 -11.85 -4.66 8.05
CA MET A 167 -11.46 -3.68 7.03
C MET A 167 -10.53 -2.61 7.60
N ILE A 168 -10.87 -2.02 8.76
CA ILE A 168 -10.01 -1.06 9.47
C ILE A 168 -8.67 -1.69 9.87
N GLY A 169 -8.70 -2.91 10.41
CA GLY A 169 -7.49 -3.64 10.80
C GLY A 169 -6.57 -3.91 9.60
N PHE A 170 -7.15 -4.26 8.46
CA PHE A 170 -6.45 -4.46 7.20
C PHE A 170 -5.79 -3.15 6.71
N ILE A 171 -6.54 -2.05 6.63
CA ILE A 171 -6.01 -0.74 6.22
C ILE A 171 -4.88 -0.31 7.15
N CYS A 172 -5.09 -0.41 8.47
CA CYS A 172 -4.05 -0.14 9.46
C CYS A 172 -2.80 -1.00 9.25
N GLY A 173 -2.98 -2.30 8.99
CA GLY A 173 -1.91 -3.24 8.73
C GLY A 173 -1.08 -2.85 7.51
N VAL A 174 -1.75 -2.48 6.40
CA VAL A 174 -1.09 -1.98 5.18
C VAL A 174 -0.32 -0.70 5.46
N LEU A 175 -0.97 0.33 6.02
CA LEU A 175 -0.34 1.60 6.37
C LEU A 175 0.89 1.42 7.28
N ALA A 176 0.76 0.60 8.32
CA ALA A 176 1.84 0.28 9.24
C ALA A 176 2.99 -0.44 8.53
N TRP A 177 2.69 -1.44 7.70
CA TRP A 177 3.69 -2.18 6.94
C TRP A 177 4.58 -1.24 6.10
N ILE A 178 3.96 -0.28 5.41
CA ILE A 178 4.65 0.65 4.53
C ILE A 178 5.44 1.69 5.30
N TYR A 179 4.84 2.24 6.36
CA TYR A 179 5.53 3.20 7.21
C TYR A 179 6.80 2.59 7.77
N MET A 180 6.70 1.36 8.29
CA MET A 180 7.85 0.62 8.81
C MET A 180 8.87 0.32 7.71
N SER A 181 8.43 -0.06 6.50
CA SER A 181 9.36 -0.35 5.41
C SER A 181 10.09 0.91 4.94
N LEU A 182 9.44 2.08 4.94
CA LEU A 182 10.05 3.38 4.66
C LEU A 182 11.16 3.75 5.65
N LEU A 183 11.03 3.38 6.93
CA LEU A 183 12.10 3.58 7.91
C LEU A 183 13.36 2.78 7.52
N CYS A 184 13.19 1.60 6.95
CA CYS A 184 14.28 0.76 6.47
C CYS A 184 14.89 1.26 5.15
N ILE A 185 14.10 1.94 4.31
CA ILE A 185 14.57 2.56 3.06
C ILE A 185 15.68 3.59 3.31
N ASN A 186 15.69 4.27 4.47
CA ASN A 186 16.77 5.19 4.85
C ASN A 186 18.15 4.53 4.91
N ALA A 187 18.22 3.20 5.07
CA ALA A 187 19.46 2.45 5.08
C ALA A 187 19.94 2.06 3.65
N ILE A 188 19.14 2.33 2.61
CA ILE A 188 19.46 2.02 1.21
C ILE A 188 19.92 3.30 0.52
N SER A 189 20.94 3.18 -0.34
CA SER A 189 21.33 4.26 -1.25
C SER A 189 20.29 4.39 -2.36
N ILE A 190 19.26 5.21 -2.14
CA ILE A 190 18.22 5.52 -3.13
C ILE A 190 18.76 6.52 -4.16
N PRO A 191 18.47 6.35 -5.46
CA PRO A 191 18.72 7.39 -6.47
C PRO A 191 18.05 8.71 -6.09
N LYS A 192 18.71 9.86 -6.34
CA LYS A 192 18.15 11.18 -5.98
C LYS A 192 16.78 11.45 -6.62
N GLU A 193 16.57 10.96 -7.84
CA GLU A 193 15.32 11.02 -8.59
C GLU A 193 14.15 10.33 -7.85
N ASN A 194 14.42 9.27 -7.08
CA ASN A 194 13.39 8.53 -6.34
C ASN A 194 13.09 9.13 -4.96
N LEU A 195 13.88 10.10 -4.47
CA LEU A 195 13.63 10.76 -3.19
C LEU A 195 12.34 11.58 -3.21
N ILE A 196 11.99 12.19 -4.35
CA ILE A 196 10.74 12.94 -4.53
C ILE A 196 9.54 12.01 -4.29
N TRP A 197 9.61 10.78 -4.80
CA TRP A 197 8.54 9.78 -4.62
C TRP A 197 8.42 9.29 -3.18
N LYS A 198 9.52 9.24 -2.43
CA LYS A 198 9.50 8.93 -1.00
C LYS A 198 8.77 10.03 -0.22
N ASP A 199 9.06 11.30 -0.49
CA ASP A 199 8.39 12.42 0.17
C ASP A 199 6.90 12.48 -0.19
N PHE A 200 6.58 12.22 -1.46
CA PHE A 200 5.20 12.09 -1.91
C PHE A 200 4.47 10.95 -1.18
N LEU A 201 5.09 9.76 -1.09
CA LEU A 201 4.52 8.62 -0.39
C LEU A 201 4.27 8.90 1.10
N LEU A 202 5.18 9.61 1.78
CA LEU A 202 4.97 10.00 3.19
C LEU A 202 3.74 10.91 3.34
N LYS A 203 3.56 11.89 2.46
CA LYS A 203 2.37 12.75 2.45
C LYS A 203 1.12 11.95 2.12
N TYR A 204 1.21 11.03 1.17
CA TYR A 204 0.12 10.14 0.78
C TYR A 204 -0.34 9.27 1.96
N LEU A 205 0.60 8.69 2.73
CA LEU A 205 0.29 7.94 3.95
C LEU A 205 -0.34 8.82 5.03
N ALA A 206 0.16 10.05 5.22
CA ALA A 206 -0.40 10.98 6.19
C ALA A 206 -1.85 11.37 5.86
N ILE A 207 -2.15 11.62 4.58
CA ILE A 207 -3.52 11.88 4.10
C ILE A 207 -4.38 10.63 4.31
N GLY A 208 -3.91 9.44 3.92
CA GLY A 208 -4.66 8.20 4.11
C GLY A 208 -4.99 7.92 5.58
N PHE A 209 -4.04 8.18 6.49
CA PHE A 209 -4.29 8.07 7.93
C PHE A 209 -5.28 9.13 8.43
N ALA A 210 -5.19 10.37 7.95
CA ALA A 210 -6.14 11.42 8.31
C ALA A 210 -7.57 11.07 7.88
N ILE A 211 -7.76 10.58 6.64
CA ILE A 211 -9.08 10.16 6.15
C ILE A 211 -9.57 8.93 6.94
N LEU A 212 -8.69 7.99 7.30
CA LEU A 212 -9.05 6.86 8.17
C LEU A 212 -9.58 7.32 9.53
N LEU A 213 -8.97 8.35 10.13
CA LEU A 213 -9.47 8.94 11.39
C LEU A 213 -10.84 9.60 11.21
N VAL A 214 -11.05 10.29 10.09
CA VAL A 214 -12.37 10.86 9.74
C VAL A 214 -13.39 9.74 9.55
N ASN A 215 -13.04 8.66 8.86
CA ASN A 215 -13.92 7.50 8.68
C ASN A 215 -14.33 6.88 10.03
N LEU A 216 -13.38 6.73 10.97
CA LEU A 216 -13.67 6.25 12.33
C LEU A 216 -14.57 7.19 13.13
N TYR A 217 -14.40 8.51 12.93
CA TYR A 217 -15.26 9.52 13.53
C TYR A 217 -16.68 9.42 12.95
N GLU A 218 -16.82 9.38 11.62
CA GLU A 218 -18.10 9.27 10.92
C GLU A 218 -18.82 7.98 11.29
N TYR A 219 -18.16 6.83 11.30
CA TYR A 219 -18.77 5.56 11.74
C TYR A 219 -19.43 5.66 13.12
N LYS A 220 -18.89 6.46 14.04
CA LYS A 220 -19.45 6.66 15.37
C LYS A 220 -20.61 7.65 15.40
N TYR A 221 -20.58 8.70 14.56
CA TYR A 221 -21.46 9.85 14.70
C TYR A 221 -22.45 10.05 13.54
N ALA A 222 -22.24 9.41 12.38
CA ALA A 222 -23.06 9.56 11.17
C ALA A 222 -24.53 9.15 11.36
N TYR A 223 -24.80 8.23 12.28
CA TYR A 223 -26.14 7.72 12.60
C TYR A 223 -26.73 8.32 13.90
N THR A 224 -26.10 9.35 14.46
CA THR A 224 -26.62 10.02 15.66
C THR A 224 -27.66 11.08 15.30
N GLU A 225 -28.53 11.44 16.26
CA GLU A 225 -29.55 12.50 16.08
C GLU A 225 -28.95 13.88 15.76
N GLN A 226 -27.62 14.04 15.87
CA GLN A 226 -26.88 15.26 15.57
C GLN A 226 -26.27 15.28 14.16
N ALA A 227 -26.77 14.44 13.25
CA ALA A 227 -26.33 14.44 11.85
C ALA A 227 -26.41 15.86 11.26
N ASN A 228 -25.32 16.28 10.63
CA ASN A 228 -25.15 17.61 10.08
C ASN A 228 -24.48 17.53 8.69
N TRP A 229 -24.17 18.69 8.10
CA TRP A 229 -23.58 18.72 6.76
C TRP A 229 -22.22 18.01 6.66
N PHE A 230 -21.46 17.94 7.76
CA PHE A 230 -20.16 17.26 7.85
C PHE A 230 -20.28 15.83 8.35
N THR A 231 -21.24 15.56 9.24
CA THR A 231 -21.43 14.23 9.84
C THR A 231 -22.73 13.61 9.40
N ASN A 232 -22.64 12.73 8.41
CA ASN A 232 -23.77 12.03 7.82
C ASN A 232 -23.30 10.81 7.03
N GLN A 233 -24.26 9.96 6.69
CA GLN A 233 -24.03 8.69 6.02
C GLN A 233 -23.31 8.81 4.66
N ASN A 234 -23.52 9.91 3.92
CA ASN A 234 -22.84 10.12 2.64
C ASN A 234 -21.36 10.50 2.84
N VAL A 235 -21.06 11.27 3.89
CA VAL A 235 -19.67 11.60 4.24
C VAL A 235 -18.95 10.37 4.76
N GLU A 236 -19.59 9.53 5.57
CA GLU A 236 -19.07 8.22 5.98
C GLU A 236 -18.69 7.37 4.77
N ALA A 237 -19.63 7.14 3.85
CA ALA A 237 -19.39 6.36 2.63
C ALA A 237 -18.26 6.96 1.78
N ALA A 238 -18.26 8.27 1.57
CA ALA A 238 -17.20 8.95 0.82
C ALA A 238 -15.82 8.75 1.48
N CYS A 239 -15.72 8.86 2.80
CA CYS A 239 -14.47 8.64 3.52
C CYS A 239 -14.01 7.18 3.41
N GLU A 240 -14.91 6.21 3.56
CA GLU A 240 -14.58 4.79 3.41
C GLU A 240 -14.04 4.49 2.01
N TRP A 241 -14.74 4.92 0.96
CA TRP A 241 -14.30 4.72 -0.42
C TRP A 241 -12.97 5.41 -0.71
N MET A 242 -12.76 6.64 -0.22
CA MET A 242 -11.47 7.34 -0.37
C MET A 242 -10.31 6.56 0.27
N VAL A 243 -10.49 6.02 1.47
CA VAL A 243 -9.44 5.23 2.13
C VAL A 243 -9.15 3.94 1.36
N ILE A 244 -10.20 3.28 0.84
CA ILE A 244 -10.06 2.06 0.05
C ILE A 244 -9.31 2.34 -1.24
N SER A 245 -9.74 3.33 -2.01
CA SER A 245 -9.07 3.75 -3.25
C SER A 245 -7.60 4.12 -3.00
N MET A 246 -7.35 4.89 -1.93
CA MET A 246 -5.98 5.24 -1.57
C MET A 246 -5.12 4.00 -1.27
N THR A 247 -5.70 3.02 -0.59
CA THR A 247 -5.04 1.75 -0.27
C THR A 247 -4.77 0.92 -1.52
N VAL A 248 -5.69 0.90 -2.49
CA VAL A 248 -5.58 0.17 -3.78
C VAL A 248 -4.40 0.66 -4.62
N PHE A 249 -4.18 1.97 -4.70
CA PHE A 249 -3.06 2.54 -5.47
C PHE A 249 -1.71 2.44 -4.78
N LEU A 250 -1.70 2.04 -3.51
CA LEU A 250 -0.53 2.14 -2.69
C LEU A 250 0.65 1.28 -3.20
N PRO A 251 0.47 0.02 -3.63
CA PRO A 251 1.56 -0.79 -4.20
C PRO A 251 2.24 -0.09 -5.37
N PHE A 252 1.48 0.62 -6.20
CA PHE A 252 2.02 1.38 -7.32
C PHE A 252 2.87 2.55 -6.82
N ILE A 253 2.33 3.44 -5.98
CA ILE A 253 3.06 4.61 -5.47
C ILE A 253 4.34 4.18 -4.76
N TYR A 254 4.26 3.11 -3.97
CA TYR A 254 5.42 2.56 -3.27
C TYR A 254 6.49 2.02 -4.24
N SER A 255 6.08 1.37 -5.33
CA SER A 255 7.02 0.82 -6.32
C SER A 255 7.84 1.90 -7.05
N LEU A 256 7.38 3.16 -7.05
CA LEU A 256 8.14 4.30 -7.60
C LEU A 256 9.35 4.68 -6.74
N VAL A 257 9.36 4.31 -5.46
CA VAL A 257 10.51 4.56 -4.58
C VAL A 257 11.69 3.64 -4.92
N PHE A 258 11.42 2.45 -5.46
CA PHE A 258 12.44 1.44 -5.75
C PHE A 258 12.99 1.55 -7.18
N PRO A 259 14.28 1.19 -7.39
CA PRO A 259 14.79 0.95 -8.73
C PRO A 259 13.96 -0.15 -9.41
N SER A 260 13.50 0.10 -10.62
CA SER A 260 12.68 -0.85 -11.38
C SER A 260 13.37 -2.22 -11.50
N VAL A 261 12.73 -3.29 -11.03
CA VAL A 261 13.16 -4.66 -11.34
C VAL A 261 12.87 -4.92 -12.81
N ARG A 262 13.92 -5.15 -13.61
CA ARG A 262 13.80 -5.44 -15.05
C ARG A 262 13.73 -6.94 -15.25
N LEU A 263 12.57 -7.44 -15.66
CA LEU A 263 12.42 -8.83 -16.11
C LEU A 263 12.75 -8.90 -17.61
N ARG A 264 13.74 -9.72 -17.97
CA ARG A 264 14.05 -10.03 -19.37
C ARG A 264 13.39 -11.35 -19.73
N VAL A 265 12.28 -11.28 -20.47
CA VAL A 265 11.61 -12.46 -21.03
C VAL A 265 12.16 -12.70 -22.42
N LYS A 266 12.82 -13.84 -22.63
CA LYS A 266 13.16 -14.31 -23.98
C LYS A 266 11.90 -14.96 -24.56
N VAL A 267 11.35 -14.37 -25.61
CA VAL A 267 10.31 -15.02 -26.41
C VAL A 267 11.03 -15.80 -27.50
N GLY A 268 10.98 -17.12 -27.41
CA GLY A 268 11.53 -18.05 -28.41
C GLY A 268 10.50 -18.39 -29.46
#